data_AF-A0A0S4N348-F1
#
_entry.id   AF-A0A0S4N348-F1
#
_cell.length_a   1.000
_cell.length_b   1.000
_cell.length_c   1.000
_cell.angle_alpha   90.00
_cell.angle_beta   90.00
_cell.angle_gamma   90.00
#
_symmetry.space_group_name_H-M   'P 1'
#
loop_
_entity.id
_entity.type
_entity.pdbx_description
1 polymer ?
#
loop_
_entity_poly.entity_id
_entity_poly.type
_entity_poly.pdbx_seq_one_letter_code
_entity_poly.pdbx_strand_id
1 'polypeptide(L)'
;MWQFWVTFLIGLWLLLGQGLMSVSVSKENFEVLYLLTGIFSFTLGLWLFFGQLKGLLKVFSVVIGLAGIWLGITAFISGLQGIGNAIILGIILIVLGFWGALTKSTA
;
A
#
# COMPACT_ATOMS: atom_id res chain seq x y z
N MET A 1 12.93 -4.94 -8.44
CA MET A 1 11.68 -5.29 -9.16
C MET A 1 10.79 -4.08 -9.09
N TRP A 2 10.25 -3.61 -10.21
CA TRP A 2 9.50 -2.34 -10.26
C TRP A 2 8.25 -2.35 -9.37
N GLN A 3 7.69 -3.52 -9.08
CA GLN A 3 6.52 -3.70 -8.21
C GLN A 3 6.75 -3.14 -6.80
N PHE A 4 7.92 -3.39 -6.20
CA PHE A 4 8.26 -2.83 -4.87
C PHE A 4 8.39 -1.31 -4.89
N TRP A 5 8.89 -0.74 -5.99
CA TRP A 5 8.92 0.71 -6.19
C TRP A 5 7.51 1.29 -6.31
N VAL A 6 6.59 0.59 -6.98
CA VAL A 6 5.18 1.02 -7.04
C VAL A 6 4.53 0.94 -5.66
N THR A 7 4.78 -0.12 -4.88
CA THR A 7 4.31 -0.22 -3.49
C THR A 7 4.83 0.96 -2.63
N PHE A 8 6.11 1.32 -2.80
CA PHE A 8 6.70 2.48 -2.12
C PHE A 8 6.00 3.79 -2.51
N LEU A 9 5.75 4.01 -3.79
CA LEU A 9 5.06 5.20 -4.29
C LEU A 9 3.61 5.28 -3.79
N ILE A 10 2.91 4.15 -3.73
CA ILE A 10 1.57 4.06 -3.12
C ILE A 10 1.62 4.45 -1.64
N GLY A 11 2.63 3.97 -0.92
CA GLY A 11 2.82 4.33 0.49
C GLY A 11 3.10 5.83 0.68
N LEU A 12 3.92 6.44 -0.20
CA LEU A 12 4.17 7.88 -0.20
C LEU A 12 2.90 8.67 -0.51
N TRP A 13 2.08 8.22 -1.45
CA TRP A 13 0.79 8.85 -1.75
C TRP A 13 -0.14 8.85 -0.53
N LEU A 14 -0.26 7.72 0.16
CA LEU A 14 -1.08 7.60 1.37
C LEU A 14 -0.54 8.46 2.52
N LEU A 15 0.78 8.46 2.75
CA LEU A 15 1.39 9.21 3.84
C LEU A 15 1.37 10.72 3.57
N LEU A 16 1.88 11.14 2.41
CA LEU A 16 2.09 12.55 2.09
C LEU A 16 0.80 13.19 1.58
N GLY A 17 0.13 12.57 0.61
CA GLY A 17 -1.08 13.12 -0.01
C GLY A 17 -2.26 13.10 0.96
N GLN A 18 -2.63 11.91 1.41
CA GLN A 18 -3.84 11.71 2.22
C GLN A 18 -3.60 11.99 3.72
N GLY A 19 -2.47 11.55 4.27
CA GLY A 19 -2.18 11.69 5.70
C GLY A 19 -1.76 13.12 6.11
N LEU A 20 -0.64 13.60 5.57
CA LEU A 20 0.02 14.82 6.06
C LEU A 20 -0.45 16.11 5.39
N MET A 21 -0.63 16.10 4.07
CA MET A 21 -1.06 17.30 3.33
C MET A 21 -2.58 17.50 3.36
N SER A 22 -3.34 16.52 3.88
CA SER A 22 -4.80 16.54 3.98
C SER A 22 -5.45 17.05 2.69
N VAL A 23 -4.96 16.58 1.53
CA VAL A 23 -5.44 17.03 0.22
C VAL A 23 -6.96 16.86 0.21
N SER A 24 -7.67 17.99 0.08
CA SER A 24 -9.13 18.01 0.18
C SER A 24 -9.73 17.39 -1.08
N VAL A 25 -9.96 16.09 -1.04
CA VAL A 25 -10.68 15.34 -2.07
C VAL A 25 -12.14 15.24 -1.64
N SER A 26 -13.08 15.37 -2.58
CA SER A 26 -14.50 15.12 -2.27
C SER A 26 -14.69 13.69 -1.76
N LYS A 27 -15.63 13.50 -0.82
CA LYS A 27 -15.82 12.21 -0.13
C LYS A 27 -16.00 11.03 -1.09
N GLU A 28 -16.79 11.22 -2.14
CA GLU A 28 -17.03 10.19 -3.18
C GLU A 28 -15.73 9.80 -3.91
N ASN A 29 -14.92 10.79 -4.28
CA ASN A 29 -13.62 10.55 -4.89
C ASN A 29 -12.63 9.89 -3.91
N PHE A 30 -12.76 10.17 -2.62
CA PHE A 30 -11.93 9.58 -1.58
C PHE A 30 -12.19 8.07 -1.42
N GLU A 31 -13.46 7.64 -1.45
CA GLU A 31 -13.85 6.23 -1.42
C GLU A 31 -13.27 5.47 -2.62
N VAL A 32 -13.41 6.05 -3.82
CA VAL A 32 -12.85 5.48 -5.06
C VAL A 32 -11.33 5.40 -4.99
N LEU A 33 -10.66 6.44 -4.48
CA LEU A 33 -9.20 6.42 -4.31
C LEU A 33 -8.76 5.31 -3.36
N TYR A 34 -9.40 5.14 -2.20
CA TYR A 34 -9.06 4.07 -1.26
C TYR A 34 -9.26 2.68 -1.88
N LEU A 35 -10.35 2.50 -2.61
CA LEU A 35 -10.64 1.25 -3.31
C LEU A 35 -9.57 0.93 -4.35
N LEU A 36 -9.22 1.90 -5.20
CA LEU A 36 -8.18 1.73 -6.22
C LEU A 36 -6.82 1.45 -5.58
N THR A 37 -6.45 2.21 -4.54
CA THR A 37 -5.19 2.02 -3.81
C THR A 37 -5.11 0.64 -3.17
N GLY A 38 -6.24 0.14 -2.66
CA GLY A 38 -6.39 -1.21 -2.13
C GLY A 38 -6.23 -2.29 -3.19
N ILE A 39 -6.93 -2.15 -4.33
CA ILE A 39 -6.81 -3.08 -5.46
C ILE A 39 -5.37 -3.15 -5.96
N PHE A 40 -4.72 -2.01 -6.21
CA PHE A 40 -3.33 -1.98 -6.67
C PHE A 40 -2.39 -2.65 -5.67
N SER A 41 -2.52 -2.32 -4.39
CA SER A 41 -1.67 -2.92 -3.33
C SER A 41 -1.90 -4.43 -3.24
N PHE A 42 -3.14 -4.90 -3.34
CA PHE A 42 -3.46 -6.32 -3.32
C PHE A 42 -2.89 -7.06 -4.53
N THR A 43 -3.11 -6.54 -5.75
CA THR A 43 -2.60 -7.14 -6.98
C THR A 43 -1.07 -7.19 -6.98
N LEU A 44 -0.40 -6.13 -6.52
CA LEU A 44 1.07 -6.11 -6.40
C LEU A 44 1.56 -7.10 -5.35
N GLY A 45 0.89 -7.19 -4.20
CA GLY A 45 1.21 -8.18 -3.16
C GLY A 45 1.11 -9.61 -3.67
N LEU A 46 0.02 -9.95 -4.38
CA LEU A 46 -0.14 -11.26 -5.01
C LEU A 46 0.93 -11.52 -6.08
N TRP A 47 1.20 -10.53 -6.93
CA TRP A 47 2.22 -10.66 -7.98
C TRP A 47 3.59 -10.98 -7.38
N LEU A 48 3.98 -10.25 -6.34
CA LEU A 48 5.23 -10.47 -5.63
C LEU A 48 5.24 -11.85 -4.96
N PHE A 49 4.14 -12.27 -4.35
CA PHE A 49 4.04 -13.55 -3.65
C PHE A 49 4.20 -14.78 -4.57
N PHE A 50 3.56 -14.74 -5.75
CA PHE A 50 3.70 -15.80 -6.76
C PHE A 50 4.99 -15.69 -7.58
N GLY A 51 5.71 -14.57 -7.47
CA GLY A 51 7.02 -14.39 -8.07
C GLY A 51 8.12 -15.23 -7.42
N GLN A 52 9.31 -15.20 -8.02
CA GLN A 52 10.52 -15.85 -7.50
C GLN A 52 11.13 -15.08 -6.32
N LEU A 53 10.36 -14.86 -5.25
CA LEU A 53 10.84 -14.30 -3.98
C LEU A 53 11.09 -15.42 -2.97
N LYS A 54 12.11 -15.25 -2.12
CA LYS A 54 12.47 -16.19 -1.05
C LYS A 54 12.44 -15.51 0.31
N GLY A 55 12.22 -16.31 1.36
CA GLY A 55 12.34 -15.89 2.75
C GLY A 55 11.45 -14.68 3.10
N LEU A 56 12.06 -13.67 3.74
CA LEU A 56 11.38 -12.50 4.29
C LEU A 56 10.59 -11.69 3.23
N LEU A 57 11.06 -11.65 1.97
CA LEU A 57 10.38 -10.93 0.90
C LEU A 57 9.01 -11.53 0.55
N LYS A 58 8.83 -12.85 0.73
CA LYS A 58 7.49 -13.47 0.60
C LYS A 58 6.55 -13.02 1.70
N VAL A 59 7.04 -12.92 2.93
CA VAL A 59 6.26 -12.40 4.06
C VAL A 59 5.84 -10.96 3.78
N PHE A 60 6.75 -10.13 3.28
CA PHE A 60 6.44 -8.73 2.94
C PHE A 60 5.37 -8.64 1.85
N SER A 61 5.42 -9.54 0.86
CA SER A 61 4.41 -9.62 -0.20
C SER A 61 3.01 -9.91 0.36
N VAL A 62 2.92 -10.80 1.36
CA VAL A 62 1.66 -11.08 2.06
C VAL A 62 1.16 -9.84 2.82
N VAL A 63 2.04 -9.15 3.54
CA VAL A 63 1.66 -7.93 4.29
C VAL A 63 1.17 -6.83 3.34
N ILE A 64 1.81 -6.65 2.19
CA ILE A 64 1.36 -5.72 1.14
C ILE A 64 -0.02 -6.12 0.61
N GLY A 65 -0.25 -7.41 0.39
CA GLY A 65 -1.54 -7.94 -0.01
C GLY A 65 -2.65 -7.67 1.02
N LEU A 66 -2.37 -7.94 2.30
CA LEU A 66 -3.29 -7.68 3.41
C LEU A 66 -3.58 -6.19 3.58
N ALA A 67 -2.59 -5.32 3.43
CA ALA A 67 -2.79 -3.87 3.42
C ALA A 67 -3.72 -3.44 2.28
N GLY A 68 -3.62 -4.08 1.11
CA GLY A 68 -4.54 -3.84 -0.01
C GLY A 68 -5.98 -4.25 0.29
N ILE A 69 -6.18 -5.42 0.89
CA ILE A 69 -7.51 -5.88 1.34
C ILE A 69 -8.09 -4.90 2.36
N TRP A 70 -7.28 -4.50 3.35
CA TRP A 70 -7.70 -3.56 4.38
C TRP A 70 -8.12 -2.21 3.77
N LEU A 71 -7.32 -1.65 2.86
CA LEU A 71 -7.67 -0.42 2.13
C LEU A 71 -9.01 -0.57 1.38
N GLY A 72 -9.22 -1.72 0.72
CA GLY A 72 -10.49 -2.03 0.05
C GLY A 72 -11.68 -2.06 1.01
N ILE A 73 -11.54 -2.65 2.20
CA ILE A 73 -12.59 -2.63 3.24
C ILE A 73 -12.83 -1.21 3.73
N THR A 74 -11.77 -0.44 3.98
CA THR A 74 -11.91 0.94 4.46
C THR A 74 -12.59 1.87 3.44
N ALA A 75 -12.55 1.55 2.15
CA ALA A 75 -13.29 2.28 1.13
C ALA A 75 -14.81 2.28 1.35
N PHE A 76 -15.37 1.25 2.01
CA PHE A 76 -16.80 1.13 2.27
C PHE A 76 -17.20 1.51 3.70
N ILE A 77 -16.23 1.73 4.59
CA ILE A 77 -16.48 2.04 6.00
C ILE A 77 -15.90 3.42 6.30
N SER A 78 -16.76 4.45 6.21
CA SER A 78 -16.37 5.85 6.42
C SER A 78 -15.69 6.13 7.77
N GLY A 79 -16.02 5.38 8.82
CA GLY A 79 -15.34 5.50 10.13
C GLY A 79 -13.86 5.06 10.12
N LEU A 80 -13.42 4.29 9.12
CA LEU A 80 -12.04 3.80 8.98
C LEU A 80 -11.21 4.66 8.01
N GLN A 81 -11.83 5.62 7.33
CA GLN A 81 -11.21 6.53 6.34
C GLN A 81 -10.44 7.70 6.98
N GLY A 82 -9.86 7.47 8.16
CA GLY A 82 -9.19 8.50 8.94
C GLY A 82 -7.75 8.76 8.50
N ILE A 83 -7.25 9.96 8.82
CA ILE A 83 -5.84 10.36 8.65
C ILE A 83 -4.89 9.33 9.28
N GLY A 84 -5.24 8.81 10.46
CA GLY A 84 -4.44 7.77 11.14
C GLY A 84 -4.29 6.49 10.30
N ASN A 85 -5.35 6.06 9.61
CA ASN A 85 -5.32 4.89 8.74
C ASN A 85 -4.38 5.12 7.54
N ALA A 86 -4.49 6.29 6.89
CA ALA A 86 -3.63 6.68 5.78
C ALA A 86 -2.15 6.71 6.18
N ILE A 87 -1.83 7.28 7.35
CA ILE A 87 -0.47 7.37 7.87
C ILE A 87 0.10 5.98 8.16
N ILE A 88 -0.63 5.14 8.90
CA ILE A 88 -0.15 3.81 9.31
C ILE A 88 0.13 2.95 8.07
N LEU A 89 -0.84 2.85 7.16
CA LEU A 89 -0.68 2.05 5.94
C LEU A 89 0.36 2.64 5.00
N GLY A 90 0.44 3.97 4.92
CA GLY A 90 1.47 4.67 4.17
C GLY A 90 2.87 4.28 4.64
N ILE A 91 3.13 4.32 5.95
CA ILE A 91 4.41 3.92 6.54
C ILE A 91 4.72 2.45 6.24
N ILE A 92 3.76 1.54 6.44
CA ILE A 92 3.95 0.10 6.18
C ILE A 92 4.36 -0.12 4.71
N LEU A 93 3.64 0.47 3.76
CA LEU A 93 3.92 0.29 2.34
C LEU A 93 5.22 0.98 1.91
N ILE A 94 5.58 2.12 2.51
CA ILE A 94 6.88 2.77 2.31
C ILE A 94 8.01 1.85 2.77
N VAL A 95 7.96 1.37 4.01
CA VAL A 95 9.05 0.55 4.59
C VAL A 95 9.21 -0.75 3.81
N LEU A 96 8.12 -1.47 3.57
CA LEU A 96 8.16 -2.75 2.86
C LEU A 96 8.51 -2.59 1.37
N GLY A 97 7.97 -1.55 0.72
CA GLY A 97 8.27 -1.24 -0.68
C GLY A 97 9.73 -0.83 -0.88
N PHE A 98 10.24 0.09 -0.06
CA PHE A 98 11.62 0.56 -0.16
C PHE A 98 12.61 -0.54 0.17
N TRP A 99 12.41 -1.25 1.29
CA TRP A 99 13.29 -2.35 1.68
C TRP A 99 13.27 -3.48 0.64
N GLY A 100 12.08 -3.87 0.17
CA GLY A 100 11.92 -4.90 -0.85
C GLY A 100 12.58 -4.55 -2.18
N ALA A 101 12.56 -3.26 -2.55
CA ALA A 101 13.23 -2.78 -3.74
C ALA A 101 14.77 -2.88 -3.64
N LEU A 102 15.33 -2.51 -2.49
CA LEU A 102 16.78 -2.53 -2.24
C LEU A 102 17.33 -3.96 -2.09
N THR A 103 16.70 -4.78 -1.27
CA THR A 103 17.23 -6.11 -0.89
C THR A 103 17.13 -7.15 -2.01
N LYS A 104 16.21 -6.97 -2.95
CA LYS A 104 16.15 -7.86 -4.12
C LYS A 104 17.31 -7.62 -5.11
N SER A 105 17.96 -6.46 -5.08
CA SER A 105 19.15 -6.23 -5.92
C SER A 105 20.33 -7.12 -5.48
N THR A 106 20.29 -7.62 -4.25
CA THR A 106 21.38 -8.35 -3.59
C THR A 106 21.07 -9.84 -3.39
N ALA A 107 19.88 -10.31 -3.76
CA ALA A 107 19.37 -11.68 -3.52
C ALA A 107 19.16 -12.49 -4.80
#